data_AF-A0A2T0VLH3-F1
#
_entry.id   AF-A0A2T0VLH3-F1
#
_cell.length_a   1.000
_cell.length_b   1.000
_cell.length_c   1.000
_cell.angle_alpha   90.00
_cell.angle_beta   90.00
_cell.angle_gamma   90.00
#
_symmetry.space_group_name_H-M   'P 1'
#
loop_
_entity.id
_entity.type
_entity.pdbx_description
1 polymer ?
#
loop_
_entity_poly.entity_id
_entity_poly.type
_entity_poly.pdbx_seq_one_letter_code
_entity_poly.pdbx_strand_id
1 'polypeptide(L)'
;MADWLYRVAAGEDRQWRRRWAVLAGLAVLVIAWGSLTPASELPETLPWDKASHFIGYAGLAGLVGLAGVRLSLAFLAALLLGIVIEVAQLPVPGRLGGDWADILANGLGAASAALGLHGFRRVCLGRPPRSVSRP
;
A
#
# COMPACT_ATOMS: atom_id res chain seq x y z
N MET A 1 3.76 -20.34 -14.24
CA MET A 1 3.12 -19.03 -14.01
C MET A 1 1.87 -19.15 -13.12
N ALA A 2 0.90 -20.00 -13.47
CA ALA A 2 -0.37 -20.13 -12.73
C ALA A 2 -0.20 -20.46 -11.24
N ASP A 3 0.67 -21.42 -10.90
CA ASP A 3 0.91 -21.81 -9.50
C ASP A 3 1.55 -20.70 -8.66
N TRP A 4 2.36 -19.85 -9.29
CA TRP A 4 2.94 -18.69 -8.60
C TRP A 4 1.86 -17.66 -8.28
N LEU A 5 1.01 -17.30 -9.25
CA LEU A 5 -0.11 -16.37 -9.04
C LEU A 5 -1.09 -16.88 -7.97
N TYR A 6 -1.38 -18.18 -7.98
CA TYR A 6 -2.22 -18.81 -6.96
C TYR A 6 -1.61 -18.67 -5.56
N ARG A 7 -0.30 -18.98 -5.39
CA ARG A 7 0.39 -18.83 -4.11
C ARG A 7 0.41 -17.39 -3.61
N VAL A 8 0.59 -16.42 -4.51
CA VAL A 8 0.51 -14.99 -4.17
C VAL A 8 -0.90 -14.61 -3.73
N ALA A 9 -1.93 -15.08 -4.43
CA ALA A 9 -3.32 -14.81 -4.10
C ALA A 9 -3.76 -15.45 -2.78
N ALA A 10 -3.35 -16.70 -2.54
CA ALA A 10 -3.68 -17.48 -1.35
C ALA A 10 -2.96 -16.97 -0.10
N GLY A 11 -1.71 -16.50 -0.26
CA GLY A 11 -0.92 -15.95 0.83
C GLY A 11 -0.71 -16.96 1.97
N GLU A 12 -0.63 -18.25 1.68
CA GLU A 12 -0.55 -19.31 2.70
C GLU A 12 0.84 -19.45 3.32
N ASP A 13 1.89 -18.95 2.64
CA ASP A 13 3.26 -19.06 3.09
C ASP A 13 3.62 -17.99 4.13
N ARG A 14 4.01 -18.42 5.34
CA ARG A 14 4.43 -17.55 6.45
C ARG A 14 5.68 -16.73 6.11
N GLN A 15 6.66 -17.29 5.39
CA GLN A 15 7.87 -16.56 5.00
C GLN A 15 7.51 -15.45 3.99
N TRP A 16 6.58 -15.75 3.09
CA TRP A 16 6.06 -14.79 2.12
C TRP A 16 5.36 -13.61 2.81
N ARG A 17 4.45 -13.88 3.74
CA ARG A 17 3.78 -12.84 4.54
C ARG A 17 4.78 -11.94 5.26
N ARG A 18 5.83 -12.53 5.86
CA ARG A 18 6.88 -11.78 6.55
C ARG A 18 7.63 -10.83 5.61
N ARG A 19 7.95 -11.26 4.39
CA ARG A 19 8.63 -10.40 3.39
C ARG A 19 7.76 -9.18 3.04
N TRP A 20 6.46 -9.38 2.80
CA TRP A 20 5.54 -8.27 2.54
C TRP A 20 5.36 -7.36 3.75
N ALA A 21 5.32 -7.90 4.97
CA ALA A 21 5.27 -7.09 6.18
C ALA A 21 6.53 -6.22 6.35
N VAL A 22 7.72 -6.77 6.05
CA VAL A 22 8.97 -5.99 6.06
C VAL A 22 8.91 -4.88 5.02
N LEU A 23 8.48 -5.18 3.79
CA LEU A 23 8.32 -4.17 2.75
C LEU A 23 7.28 -3.11 3.13
N ALA A 24 6.18 -3.48 3.77
CA ALA A 24 5.20 -2.54 4.30
C ALA A 24 5.82 -1.62 5.35
N GLY A 25 6.62 -2.16 6.27
CA GLY A 25 7.37 -1.37 7.25
C GLY A 25 8.34 -0.38 6.60
N LEU A 26 9.09 -0.82 5.58
CA LEU A 26 9.96 0.06 4.80
C LEU A 26 9.17 1.15 4.05
N ALA A 27 8.01 0.80 3.49
CA ALA A 27 7.14 1.77 2.84
C ALA A 27 6.63 2.84 3.82
N VAL A 28 6.28 2.47 5.06
CA VAL A 28 5.93 3.44 6.11
C VAL A 28 7.09 4.40 6.37
N LEU A 29 8.32 3.90 6.46
CA LEU A 29 9.50 4.75 6.67
C LEU A 29 9.73 5.71 5.50
N VAL A 30 9.59 5.24 4.26
CA VAL A 30 9.74 6.06 3.06
C VAL A 30 8.65 7.13 2.98
N ILE A 31 7.39 6.78 3.29
CA ILE A 31 6.28 7.73 3.33
C ILE A 31 6.53 8.77 4.42
N ALA A 32 6.87 8.36 5.64
CA ALA A 32 7.13 9.28 6.75
C ALA A 32 8.29 10.24 6.43
N TRP A 33 9.40 9.72 5.89
CA TRP A 33 10.52 10.55 5.46
C TRP A 33 10.11 11.52 4.35
N GLY A 34 9.47 11.00 3.30
CA GLY A 34 9.04 11.79 2.16
C GLY A 34 8.01 12.86 2.49
N SER A 35 7.16 12.64 3.50
CA SER A 35 6.13 13.60 3.93
C SER A 35 6.64 14.60 4.97
N LEU A 36 7.50 14.17 5.89
CA LEU A 36 7.95 15.00 7.03
C LEU A 36 9.27 15.75 6.77
N THR A 37 9.89 15.53 5.62
CA THR A 37 11.04 16.35 5.16
C THR A 37 10.54 17.72 4.68
N PRO A 38 11.20 18.84 5.01
CA PRO A 38 10.87 20.14 4.45
C PRO A 38 10.83 20.13 2.92
N ALA A 39 9.88 20.84 2.31
CA ALA A 39 9.68 20.77 0.86
C ALA A 39 10.92 21.21 0.06
N SER A 40 11.72 22.14 0.59
CA SER A 40 12.96 22.62 -0.02
C SER A 40 14.10 21.60 -0.03
N GLU A 41 14.01 20.54 0.78
CA GLU A 41 15.02 19.49 0.87
C GLU A 41 14.67 18.26 0.02
N LEU A 42 13.48 18.25 -0.60
CA LEU A 42 13.07 17.18 -1.49
C LEU A 42 13.59 17.37 -2.93
N PRO A 43 13.87 16.28 -3.65
CA PRO A 43 14.16 16.35 -5.07
C PRO A 43 12.97 16.89 -5.88
N GLU A 44 13.24 17.79 -6.83
CA GLU A 44 12.21 18.32 -7.75
C GLU A 44 11.65 17.26 -8.72
N THR A 45 12.33 16.10 -8.84
CA THR A 45 11.94 15.00 -9.73
C THR A 45 10.83 14.12 -9.18
N LEU A 46 10.34 14.38 -7.96
CA LEU A 46 9.24 13.60 -7.39
C LEU A 46 7.95 13.82 -8.20
N PRO A 47 7.04 12.82 -8.23
CA PRO A 47 5.71 13.03 -8.77
C PRO A 47 5.04 14.22 -8.08
N TRP A 48 4.13 14.88 -8.80
CA TRP A 48 3.28 15.90 -8.20
C TRP A 48 2.63 15.36 -6.92
N ASP A 49 2.53 16.21 -5.91
CA ASP A 49 2.27 15.87 -4.52
C ASP A 49 1.16 14.82 -4.34
N LYS A 50 -0.02 15.07 -4.92
CA LYS A 50 -1.18 14.17 -4.84
C LYS A 50 -0.96 12.79 -5.49
N ALA A 51 -0.14 12.69 -6.54
CA ALA A 51 0.26 11.37 -7.06
C ALA A 51 1.21 10.64 -6.11
N SER A 52 2.13 11.36 -5.46
CA SER A 52 3.01 10.75 -4.45
C SER A 52 2.20 10.18 -3.29
N HIS A 53 1.20 10.92 -2.81
CA HIS A 53 0.21 10.46 -1.84
C HIS A 53 -0.57 9.22 -2.32
N PHE A 54 -1.18 9.29 -3.50
CA PHE A 54 -1.91 8.15 -4.06
C PHE A 54 -1.04 6.89 -4.19
N ILE A 55 0.16 7.01 -4.77
CA ILE A 55 1.07 5.89 -5.02
C ILE A 55 1.58 5.31 -3.69
N GLY A 56 2.00 6.17 -2.76
CA GLY A 56 2.50 5.75 -1.45
C GLY A 56 1.48 4.93 -0.69
N TYR A 57 0.25 5.43 -0.57
CA TYR A 57 -0.81 4.75 0.20
C TYR A 57 -1.44 3.56 -0.54
N ALA A 58 -1.46 3.56 -1.87
CA ALA A 58 -1.76 2.35 -2.65
C ALA A 58 -0.72 1.25 -2.40
N GLY A 59 0.57 1.60 -2.46
CA GLY A 59 1.67 0.71 -2.15
C GLY A 59 1.55 0.13 -0.75
N LEU A 60 1.37 0.98 0.27
CA LEU A 60 1.22 0.57 1.66
C LEU A 60 0.04 -0.38 1.87
N ALA A 61 -1.16 -0.01 1.45
CA ALA A 61 -2.35 -0.85 1.62
C ALA A 61 -2.22 -2.19 0.88
N GLY A 62 -1.63 -2.17 -0.32
CA GLY A 62 -1.32 -3.36 -1.10
C GLY A 62 -0.35 -4.30 -0.37
N LEU A 63 0.78 -3.77 0.13
CA LEU A 63 1.79 -4.55 0.87
C LEU A 63 1.21 -5.14 2.16
N VAL A 64 0.43 -4.37 2.91
CA VAL A 64 -0.26 -4.84 4.12
C VAL A 64 -1.29 -5.94 3.78
N GLY A 65 -2.04 -5.76 2.69
CA GLY A 65 -2.97 -6.78 2.19
C GLY A 65 -2.25 -8.07 1.77
N LEU A 66 -1.11 -7.96 1.09
CA LEU A 66 -0.26 -9.09 0.69
C LEU A 66 0.43 -9.79 1.88
N ALA A 67 0.69 -9.06 2.97
CA ALA A 67 1.13 -9.63 4.24
C ALA A 67 0.05 -10.48 4.95
N GLY A 68 -1.16 -10.52 4.38
CA GLY A 68 -2.25 -11.38 4.85
C GLY A 68 -3.23 -10.68 5.81
N VAL A 69 -3.13 -9.36 5.96
CA VAL A 69 -4.13 -8.56 6.68
C VAL A 69 -5.41 -8.48 5.84
N ARG A 70 -6.57 -8.45 6.51
CA ARG A 70 -7.87 -8.26 5.84
C ARG A 70 -7.87 -6.94 5.07
N LEU A 71 -8.37 -6.93 3.83
CA LEU A 71 -8.26 -5.77 2.94
C LEU A 71 -8.94 -4.52 3.50
N SER A 72 -10.05 -4.67 4.23
CA SER A 72 -10.70 -3.55 4.93
C SER A 72 -9.83 -2.96 6.03
N LEU A 73 -9.09 -3.80 6.77
CA LEU A 73 -8.15 -3.35 7.80
C LEU A 73 -6.88 -2.76 7.19
N ALA A 74 -6.40 -3.30 6.06
CA ALA A 74 -5.27 -2.75 5.33
C ALA A 74 -5.58 -1.33 4.81
N PHE A 75 -6.77 -1.16 4.23
CA PHE A 75 -7.31 0.15 3.83
C PHE A 75 -7.40 1.10 5.03
N LEU A 76 -8.06 0.68 6.12
CA LEU A 76 -8.27 1.52 7.29
C LEU A 76 -6.94 1.93 7.93
N ALA A 77 -5.99 1.01 8.06
CA ALA A 77 -4.67 1.29 8.60
C ALA A 77 -3.90 2.31 7.73
N ALA A 78 -3.92 2.15 6.41
CA ALA A 78 -3.30 3.08 5.49
C ALA A 78 -3.96 4.47 5.56
N LEU A 79 -5.29 4.54 5.56
CA LEU A 79 -6.03 5.80 5.67
C LEU A 79 -5.74 6.54 6.99
N LEU A 80 -5.77 5.82 8.12
CA LEU A 80 -5.48 6.40 9.42
C LEU A 80 -4.03 6.88 9.53
N LEU A 81 -3.08 6.10 9.01
CA LEU A 81 -1.68 6.55 8.93
C LEU A 81 -1.56 7.81 8.04
N GLY A 82 -2.32 7.87 6.95
CA GLY A 82 -2.47 9.06 6.10
C GLY A 82 -2.80 10.30 6.91
N ILE A 83 -3.93 10.24 7.60
CA ILE A 83 -4.42 11.34 8.44
C ILE A 83 -3.38 11.72 9.52
N VAL A 84 -2.72 10.74 10.15
CA VAL A 84 -1.69 11.02 11.16
C VAL A 84 -0.49 11.75 10.55
N ILE A 85 -0.01 11.33 9.38
CA ILE A 85 1.12 11.98 8.69
C ILE A 85 0.75 13.40 8.25
N GLU A 86 -0.45 13.60 7.70
CA GLU A 86 -0.97 14.93 7.32
C GLU A 86 -0.99 15.91 8.50
N VAL A 87 -1.47 15.45 9.66
CA VAL A 87 -1.45 16.25 10.89
C VAL A 87 -0.02 16.51 11.34
N ALA A 88 0.87 15.51 11.23
CA ALA A 88 2.28 15.66 11.58
C ALA A 88 3.07 16.57 10.62
N GLN A 89 2.53 16.88 9.43
CA GLN A 89 3.11 17.85 8.49
C GLN A 89 2.82 19.31 8.85
N LEU A 90 1.85 19.60 9.72
CA LEU A 90 1.51 20.97 10.15
C LEU A 90 2.73 21.82 10.59
N PRO A 91 3.68 21.29 11.39
CA PRO A 91 4.88 22.05 11.76
C PRO A 91 6.03 21.97 10.74
N VAL A 92 5.88 21.28 9.61
CA VAL A 92 6.98 21.05 8.65
C VAL A 92 7.07 22.21 7.65
N PRO A 93 8.23 22.91 7.56
CA PRO A 93 8.38 24.05 6.66
C PRO A 93 8.12 23.70 5.19
N GLY A 94 7.32 24.54 4.52
CA GLY A 94 6.98 24.38 3.11
C GLY A 94 5.98 23.25 2.81
N ARG A 95 5.40 22.60 3.82
CA ARG A 95 4.33 21.61 3.65
C ARG A 95 2.96 22.20 3.92
N LEU A 96 1.96 21.68 3.22
CA LEU A 96 0.56 21.96 3.47
C LEU A 96 -0.04 20.83 4.32
N GLY A 97 0.24 20.84 5.63
CA GLY A 97 -0.29 19.82 6.54
C GLY A 97 -1.80 19.92 6.70
N GLY A 98 -2.47 18.77 6.83
CA GLY A 98 -3.92 18.70 7.00
C GLY A 98 -4.71 19.03 5.74
N ASP A 99 -4.12 18.88 4.55
CA ASP A 99 -4.82 19.08 3.28
C ASP A 99 -5.84 17.95 3.07
N TRP A 100 -7.11 18.31 2.94
CA TRP A 100 -8.18 17.37 2.62
C TRP A 100 -7.96 16.68 1.28
N ALA A 101 -7.32 17.35 0.31
CA ALA A 101 -7.06 16.74 -0.98
C ALA A 101 -5.98 15.66 -0.90
N ASP A 102 -5.00 15.79 0.01
CA ASP A 102 -3.97 14.77 0.22
C ASP A 102 -4.52 13.60 1.05
N ILE A 103 -5.36 13.86 2.06
CA ILE A 103 -6.15 12.82 2.74
C ILE A 103 -7.00 12.03 1.73
N LEU A 104 -7.66 12.71 0.79
CA LEU A 104 -8.44 12.06 -0.25
C LEU A 104 -7.54 11.22 -1.18
N ALA A 105 -6.39 11.74 -1.59
CA ALA A 105 -5.44 11.01 -2.42
C ALA A 105 -4.92 9.73 -1.72
N ASN A 106 -4.61 9.83 -0.42
CA ASN A 106 -4.23 8.70 0.43
C ASN A 106 -5.32 7.62 0.44
N GLY A 107 -6.57 8.04 0.69
CA GLY A 107 -7.73 7.15 0.72
C GLY A 107 -8.00 6.49 -0.63
N LEU A 108 -7.95 7.24 -1.73
CA LEU A 108 -8.14 6.71 -3.08
C LEU A 108 -7.06 5.68 -3.44
N GLY A 109 -5.79 5.97 -3.13
CA GLY A 109 -4.69 5.03 -3.35
C GLY A 109 -4.91 3.72 -2.58
N ALA A 110 -5.19 3.82 -1.28
CA ALA A 110 -5.46 2.66 -0.44
C ALA A 110 -6.67 1.85 -0.93
N ALA A 111 -7.74 2.52 -1.34
CA ALA A 111 -8.94 1.88 -1.87
C ALA A 111 -8.66 1.16 -3.20
N SER A 112 -7.94 1.79 -4.13
CA SER A 112 -7.54 1.19 -5.40
C SER A 112 -6.74 -0.10 -5.19
N ALA A 113 -5.79 -0.10 -4.26
CA ALA A 113 -5.01 -1.31 -3.94
C ALA A 113 -5.88 -2.41 -3.31
N ALA A 114 -6.75 -2.05 -2.37
CA ALA A 114 -7.66 -3.02 -1.73
C ALA A 114 -8.63 -3.65 -2.75
N LEU A 115 -9.26 -2.85 -3.61
CA LEU A 115 -10.17 -3.33 -4.64
C LEU A 115 -9.45 -4.17 -5.70
N GLY A 116 -8.27 -3.72 -6.14
CA GLY A 116 -7.44 -4.46 -7.09
C GLY A 116 -7.02 -5.83 -6.56
N LEU A 117 -6.55 -5.89 -5.30
CA LEU A 117 -6.16 -7.14 -4.66
C LEU A 117 -7.35 -8.06 -4.40
N HIS A 118 -8.52 -7.50 -4.07
CA HIS A 118 -9.77 -8.26 -3.94
C HIS A 118 -10.16 -8.91 -5.27
N GLY A 119 -10.17 -8.14 -6.36
CA GLY A 119 -10.43 -8.64 -7.70
C GLY A 119 -9.44 -9.72 -8.13
N PHE A 120 -8.15 -9.48 -7.91
CA PHE A 120 -7.08 -10.44 -8.17
C PHE A 120 -7.29 -11.76 -7.42
N ARG A 121 -7.57 -11.70 -6.11
CA ARG A 121 -7.83 -12.89 -5.30
C ARG A 121 -9.05 -13.67 -5.80
N ARG A 122 -10.14 -12.99 -6.18
CA ARG A 122 -11.32 -13.66 -6.76
C ARG A 122 -10.98 -14.41 -8.05
N VAL A 123 -10.22 -13.78 -8.95
CA VAL A 123 -9.85 -14.36 -10.25
C VAL A 123 -8.87 -15.54 -10.10
N CYS A 124 -7.92 -15.45 -9.18
CA CYS A 124 -6.90 -16.47 -8.98
C CYS A 124 -7.37 -17.65 -8.11
N LEU A 125 -8.15 -17.39 -7.06
CA LEU A 125 -8.65 -18.44 -6.16
C LEU A 125 -9.90 -19.14 -6.69
N GLY A 126 -10.67 -18.49 -7.57
CA GLY A 126 -11.82 -19.10 -8.25
C GLY A 126 -11.43 -20.11 -9.34
N ARG A 127 -10.15 -20.23 -9.69
CA ARG A 127 -9.63 -21.23 -10.64
C ARG A 127 -8.95 -22.35 -9.85
N PRO A 128 -9.53 -23.56 -9.74
CA PRO A 128 -8.84 -24.67 -9.09
C PRO A 128 -7.52 -24.96 -9.84
N PRO A 129 -6.41 -25.23 -9.12
CA PRO A 129 -5.16 -25.60 -9.77
C PRO A 129 -5.40 -26.83 -10.63
N ARG A 130 -5.01 -26.78 -11.91
CA ARG A 130 -5.05 -27.97 -12.78
C ARG A 130 -4.20 -29.02 -12.10
N SER A 131 -4.82 -30.13 -11.68
CA SER A 131 -4.08 -31.28 -11.18
C SER A 131 -3.04 -31.64 -12.23
N VAL A 132 -1.76 -31.51 -11.87
CA VAL A 132 -0.70 -32.12 -12.64
C VAL A 132 -0.95 -33.61 -12.50
N SER A 133 -1.47 -34.25 -13.55
CA SER A 133 -1.42 -35.70 -13.68
C SER A 133 0.05 -36.08 -13.55
N ARG A 134 0.43 -36.59 -12.38
CA ARG A 134 1.77 -37.15 -12.18
C ARG A 134 1.91 -38.34 -13.13
N PRO A 135 3.04 -38.44 -13.87
CA PRO A 135 3.35 -39.64 -14.65
C PRO A 135 3.57 -40.85 -13.74
#